data_AF-A0AA85K996-F1
#
_entry.id   AF-A0AA85K996-F1
#
_cell.length_a   1.000
_cell.length_b   1.000
_cell.length_c   1.000
_cell.angle_alpha   90.00
_cell.angle_beta   90.00
_cell.angle_gamma   90.00
#
_symmetry.space_group_name_H-M   'P 1'
#
loop_
_entity.id
_entity.type
_entity.pdbx_description
1 polymer ?
#
loop_
_entity_poly.entity_id
_entity_poly.type
_entity_poly.pdbx_seq_one_letter_code
_entity_poly.pdbx_strand_id
1 'polypeptide(L)'
;MRAKVARWNLGCIWIYVKGSQLMGMRTAFVLSFYRWRIVIYLIVLCCLYLFLWCLTPSEFVTEFVKTDEPHECVVDRLKPFEKRIRDLDAFLIQPENSQSDLTFIGNGLIGCSFQEDGIVIFNNGFLSKTLNIPVLLTLDVHGYVNFKALLLDIRNGIMHKMSCFKHVNELCVSSGTMVYAHRRYSSLLIQTFRVYNPMDWDNTVKIEKGNLKNWTELVSLRLLKLQRKSEIKNHAPEEVTYQVACGIVRLPSIENIHTNTQVLLVVVYEPVFPDNLTVPSGSTQSYTFITGIQISSQPISVTEHDLVQFKSDLGPLAKERSRLEGLVFTELTFALRYPESELRKEHMDAWNLVSGFFN
;
A
#
# COMPACT_ATOMS: atom_id res chain seq x y z
N MET A 1 -4.89 -93.35 -83.30
CA MET A 1 -4.05 -93.13 -84.49
C MET A 1 -3.17 -91.90 -84.26
N ARG A 2 -1.84 -92.05 -84.40
CA ARG A 2 -0.76 -91.04 -84.50
C ARG A 2 -0.67 -90.02 -83.32
N ALA A 3 0.31 -90.14 -82.41
CA ALA A 3 1.74 -89.71 -82.51
C ALA A 3 1.86 -88.17 -82.64
N LYS A 4 2.62 -87.38 -81.85
CA LYS A 4 3.98 -87.48 -81.27
C LYS A 4 4.15 -86.31 -80.25
N VAL A 5 4.81 -86.48 -79.08
CA VAL A 5 6.22 -86.07 -78.70
C VAL A 5 6.42 -84.53 -78.69
N ALA A 6 6.91 -83.83 -77.64
CA ALA A 6 8.12 -83.92 -76.78
C ALA A 6 7.87 -83.19 -75.43
N ARG A 7 8.33 -83.59 -74.23
CA ARG A 7 9.66 -83.71 -73.58
C ARG A 7 10.42 -82.42 -73.17
N TRP A 8 10.56 -82.23 -71.84
CA TRP A 8 11.67 -81.68 -71.00
C TRP A 8 11.95 -80.15 -71.15
N ASN A 9 12.27 -79.31 -70.15
CA ASN A 9 12.99 -79.44 -68.87
C ASN A 9 12.62 -78.24 -67.93
N LEU A 10 12.49 -78.45 -66.61
CA LEU A 10 13.44 -78.03 -65.55
C LEU A 10 13.98 -76.59 -65.74
N GLY A 11 13.66 -75.62 -64.90
CA GLY A 11 13.90 -75.63 -63.46
C GLY A 11 15.04 -74.66 -63.18
N CYS A 12 14.73 -73.50 -62.60
CA CYS A 12 15.59 -72.58 -61.86
C CYS A 12 14.82 -71.27 -61.63
N ILE A 13 15.21 -70.52 -60.60
CA ILE A 13 14.63 -69.23 -60.19
C ILE A 13 13.45 -69.38 -59.19
N TRP A 14 13.67 -70.21 -58.17
CA TRP A 14 13.33 -69.80 -56.81
C TRP A 14 14.52 -69.01 -56.25
N ILE A 15 14.27 -67.99 -55.41
CA ILE A 15 15.24 -67.07 -54.79
C ILE A 15 15.62 -65.85 -55.65
N TYR A 16 14.68 -64.92 -55.92
CA TYR A 16 15.02 -63.48 -56.07
C TYR A 16 13.81 -62.51 -55.99
N VAL A 17 12.69 -62.90 -55.36
CA VAL A 17 11.44 -62.09 -55.41
C VAL A 17 10.99 -61.58 -54.03
N LYS A 18 11.78 -61.72 -52.97
CA LYS A 18 11.39 -61.26 -51.61
C LYS A 18 12.28 -60.16 -51.02
N GLY A 19 13.06 -59.47 -51.84
CA GLY A 19 13.91 -58.33 -51.44
C GLY A 19 13.53 -56.97 -52.04
N SER A 20 12.70 -56.94 -53.09
CA SER A 20 12.44 -55.73 -53.88
C SER A 20 11.13 -55.00 -53.56
N GLN A 21 10.30 -55.50 -52.64
CA GLN A 21 9.09 -54.79 -52.20
C GLN A 21 9.27 -53.98 -50.89
N LEU A 22 10.35 -54.20 -50.13
CA LEU A 22 10.58 -53.47 -48.87
C LEU A 22 11.35 -52.14 -49.04
N MET A 23 12.06 -51.95 -50.17
CA MET A 23 12.81 -50.72 -50.44
C MET A 23 11.98 -49.60 -51.10
N GLY A 24 10.91 -49.93 -51.83
CA GLY A 24 10.03 -48.93 -52.45
C GLY A 24 9.10 -48.20 -51.46
N MET A 25 8.74 -48.84 -50.34
CA MET A 25 7.89 -48.22 -49.31
C MET A 25 8.64 -47.16 -48.49
N ARG A 26 9.96 -47.30 -48.29
CA ARG A 26 10.74 -46.33 -47.50
C ARG A 26 10.97 -45.01 -48.25
N THR A 27 11.21 -45.06 -49.57
CA THR A 27 11.41 -43.85 -50.38
C THR A 27 10.09 -43.12 -50.67
N ALA A 28 8.98 -43.84 -50.87
CA ALA A 28 7.65 -43.25 -51.00
C ALA A 28 7.19 -42.56 -49.69
N PHE A 29 7.48 -43.15 -48.53
CA PHE A 29 7.20 -42.51 -47.23
C PHE A 29 8.01 -41.23 -47.02
N VAL A 30 9.28 -41.19 -47.41
CA VAL A 30 10.15 -40.01 -47.24
C VAL A 30 9.72 -38.83 -48.15
N LEU A 31 9.31 -39.11 -49.38
CA LEU A 31 8.77 -38.09 -50.30
C LEU A 31 7.39 -37.57 -49.85
N SER A 32 6.54 -38.44 -49.29
CA SER A 32 5.28 -38.03 -48.68
C SER A 32 5.52 -37.19 -47.42
N PHE A 33 6.48 -37.56 -46.57
CA PHE A 33 6.85 -36.78 -45.39
C PHE A 33 7.32 -35.36 -45.75
N TYR A 34 8.05 -35.18 -46.86
CA TYR A 34 8.51 -33.87 -47.31
C TYR A 34 7.38 -32.93 -47.75
N ARG A 35 6.32 -33.47 -48.36
CA ARG A 35 5.12 -32.69 -48.74
C ARG A 35 4.30 -32.26 -47.53
N TRP A 36 4.24 -33.08 -46.50
CA TRP A 36 3.44 -32.82 -45.30
C TRP A 36 4.18 -32.01 -44.23
N ARG A 37 5.50 -31.84 -44.34
CA ARG A 37 6.30 -31.01 -43.41
C ARG A 37 5.75 -29.60 -43.27
N ILE A 38 5.38 -28.95 -44.36
CA ILE A 38 4.82 -27.58 -44.34
C ILE A 38 3.49 -27.57 -43.57
N VAL A 39 2.62 -28.56 -43.80
CA VAL A 39 1.33 -28.70 -43.12
C VAL A 39 1.52 -28.96 -41.62
N ILE A 40 2.46 -29.84 -41.26
CA ILE A 40 2.79 -30.15 -39.86
C ILE A 40 3.34 -28.91 -39.16
N TYR A 41 4.24 -28.14 -39.79
CA TYR A 41 4.75 -26.89 -39.20
C TYR A 41 3.64 -25.86 -39.01
N LEU A 42 2.72 -25.70 -39.96
CA LEU A 42 1.57 -24.80 -39.82
C LEU A 42 0.65 -25.22 -38.67
N ILE A 43 0.40 -26.53 -38.52
CA ILE A 43 -0.41 -27.06 -37.40
C ILE A 43 0.29 -26.78 -36.07
N VAL A 44 1.59 -27.07 -35.96
CA VAL A 44 2.36 -26.83 -34.72
C VAL A 44 2.39 -25.34 -34.37
N LEU A 45 2.56 -24.46 -35.36
CA LEU A 45 2.61 -23.00 -35.16
C LEU A 45 1.23 -22.44 -34.77
N CYS A 46 0.14 -22.99 -35.33
CA CYS A 46 -1.22 -22.67 -34.93
C CYS A 46 -1.53 -23.15 -33.51
N CYS A 47 -1.14 -24.38 -33.14
CA CYS A 47 -1.26 -24.88 -31.77
C CYS A 47 -0.45 -24.04 -30.77
N LEU A 48 0.78 -23.64 -31.13
CA LEU A 48 1.60 -22.76 -30.29
C LEU A 48 0.94 -21.39 -30.10
N TYR A 49 0.38 -20.80 -31.15
CA TYR A 49 -0.35 -19.53 -31.07
C TYR A 49 -1.57 -19.64 -30.15
N LEU A 50 -2.40 -20.68 -30.31
CA LEU A 50 -3.55 -20.92 -29.44
C LEU A 50 -3.15 -21.19 -27.99
N PHE A 51 -2.04 -21.91 -27.77
CA PHE A 51 -1.49 -22.16 -26.44
C PHE A 51 -0.99 -20.88 -25.78
N LEU A 52 -0.23 -20.05 -26.52
CA LEU A 52 0.21 -18.74 -26.02
C LEU A 52 -0.97 -17.80 -25.77
N TRP A 53 -2.03 -17.86 -26.59
CA TRP A 53 -3.28 -17.12 -26.39
C TRP A 53 -4.05 -17.59 -25.16
N CYS A 54 -4.10 -18.89 -24.89
CA CYS A 54 -4.74 -19.44 -23.68
C CYS A 54 -3.91 -19.19 -22.42
N LEU A 55 -2.58 -19.13 -22.55
CA LEU A 55 -1.69 -18.79 -21.44
C LEU A 55 -1.56 -17.28 -21.21
N THR A 56 -1.97 -16.43 -22.16
CA THR A 56 -2.11 -15.01 -21.88
C THR A 56 -3.29 -14.89 -20.93
N PRO A 57 -3.10 -14.45 -19.68
CA PRO A 57 -4.22 -14.25 -18.78
C PRO A 57 -5.12 -13.23 -19.45
N SER A 58 -6.36 -13.61 -19.74
CA SER A 58 -7.42 -12.68 -20.19
C SER A 58 -7.74 -11.61 -19.13
N GLU A 59 -7.01 -11.60 -18.02
CA GLU A 59 -7.08 -10.63 -16.93
C GLU A 59 -6.28 -9.33 -17.19
N PHE A 60 -5.55 -9.21 -18.30
CA PHE A 60 -4.75 -8.00 -18.64
C PHE A 60 -5.27 -7.19 -19.83
N VAL A 61 -6.54 -7.32 -20.17
CA VAL A 61 -7.26 -6.24 -20.85
C VAL A 61 -8.47 -5.92 -20.00
N THR A 62 -8.23 -5.24 -18.88
CA THR A 62 -9.22 -4.29 -18.41
C THR A 62 -9.40 -3.31 -19.57
N GLU A 63 -10.45 -3.49 -20.37
CA GLU A 63 -11.04 -2.36 -21.06
C GLU A 63 -11.15 -1.28 -20.00
N PHE A 64 -10.32 -0.25 -20.13
CA PHE A 64 -10.45 0.96 -19.34
C PHE A 64 -11.77 1.57 -19.78
N VAL A 65 -12.86 1.11 -19.16
CA VAL A 65 -14.16 1.74 -19.27
C VAL A 65 -13.89 3.20 -18.91
N LYS A 66 -14.16 4.10 -19.86
CA LYS A 66 -14.38 5.51 -19.55
C LYS A 66 -15.49 5.53 -18.50
N THR A 67 -15.15 5.46 -17.22
CA THR A 67 -16.16 5.54 -16.17
C THR A 67 -16.74 6.94 -16.22
N ASP A 68 -18.03 7.01 -16.53
CA ASP A 68 -18.71 8.26 -16.88
C ASP A 68 -18.97 9.12 -15.64
N GLU A 69 -18.80 8.61 -14.42
CA GLU A 69 -18.96 9.37 -13.18
C GLU A 69 -17.95 9.00 -12.07
N PRO A 70 -17.54 9.96 -11.21
CA PRO A 70 -16.63 9.71 -10.08
C PRO A 70 -17.11 8.64 -9.10
N HIS A 71 -18.43 8.51 -8.94
CA HIS A 71 -19.05 7.51 -8.07
C HIS A 71 -18.74 6.07 -8.52
N GLU A 72 -18.90 5.78 -9.82
CA GLU A 72 -18.61 4.46 -10.39
C GLU A 72 -17.14 4.07 -10.22
N CYS A 73 -16.24 5.05 -10.40
CA CYS A 73 -14.81 4.86 -10.16
C CYS A 73 -14.53 4.43 -8.71
N VAL A 74 -15.18 5.04 -7.71
CA VAL A 74 -15.00 4.65 -6.31
C VAL A 74 -15.60 3.27 -6.01
N VAL A 75 -16.78 2.98 -6.55
CA VAL A 75 -17.41 1.65 -6.41
C VAL A 75 -16.51 0.55 -6.98
N ASP A 76 -15.88 0.78 -8.13
CA ASP A 76 -14.92 -0.15 -8.71
C ASP A 76 -13.72 -0.39 -7.78
N ARG A 77 -13.21 0.66 -7.13
CA ARG A 77 -12.13 0.54 -6.14
C ARG A 77 -12.54 -0.19 -4.86
N LEU A 78 -13.83 -0.24 -4.54
CA LEU A 78 -14.36 -0.97 -3.39
C LEU A 78 -14.55 -2.48 -3.65
N LYS A 79 -14.60 -2.93 -4.91
CA LYS A 79 -14.78 -4.35 -5.29
C LYS A 79 -13.86 -5.33 -4.54
N PRO A 80 -12.56 -5.06 -4.35
CA PRO A 80 -11.68 -5.96 -3.60
C PRO A 80 -12.09 -6.17 -2.13
N PHE A 81 -12.88 -5.26 -1.57
CA PHE A 81 -13.34 -5.30 -0.18
C PHE A 81 -14.76 -5.85 -0.02
N GLU A 82 -15.51 -6.06 -1.10
CA GLU A 82 -16.91 -6.52 -1.02
C GLU A 82 -17.08 -7.77 -0.17
N LYS A 83 -16.17 -8.76 -0.31
CA LYS A 83 -16.21 -9.96 0.52
C LYS A 83 -16.05 -9.63 2.01
N ARG A 84 -15.07 -8.78 2.35
CA ARG A 84 -14.82 -8.36 3.74
C ARG A 84 -15.98 -7.56 4.32
N ILE A 85 -16.64 -6.75 3.50
CA ILE A 85 -17.84 -6.00 3.90
C ILE A 85 -18.99 -6.97 4.19
N ARG A 86 -19.23 -7.95 3.32
CA ARG A 86 -20.25 -8.99 3.54
C ARG A 86 -19.98 -9.84 4.78
N ASP A 87 -18.71 -10.14 5.04
CA ASP A 87 -18.27 -10.94 6.18
C ASP A 87 -18.18 -10.11 7.48
N LEU A 88 -18.53 -8.80 7.45
CA LEU A 88 -18.43 -7.85 8.57
C LEU A 88 -16.99 -7.65 9.11
N ASP A 89 -15.99 -8.00 8.30
CA ASP A 89 -14.57 -7.75 8.56
C ASP A 89 -14.18 -6.29 8.21
N ALA A 90 -14.99 -5.61 7.40
CA ALA A 90 -14.80 -4.21 7.02
C ALA A 90 -16.11 -3.42 6.98
N PHE A 91 -16.03 -2.13 7.31
CA PHE A 91 -17.18 -1.23 7.41
C PHE A 91 -17.02 -0.05 6.47
N LEU A 92 -18.00 0.15 5.58
CA LEU A 92 -18.06 1.30 4.70
C LEU A 92 -18.66 2.48 5.47
N ILE A 93 -17.91 3.58 5.55
CA ILE A 93 -18.32 4.81 6.23
C ILE A 93 -18.68 5.83 5.15
N GLN A 94 -19.94 6.26 5.14
CA GLN A 94 -20.41 7.32 4.25
C GLN A 94 -20.19 8.67 4.93
N PRO A 95 -19.28 9.52 4.41
CA PRO A 95 -18.94 10.80 5.04
C PRO A 95 -20.10 11.81 5.07
N GLU A 96 -21.14 11.62 4.27
CA GLU A 96 -22.31 12.52 4.20
C GLU A 96 -23.38 12.24 5.27
N ASN A 97 -23.34 11.06 5.92
CA ASN A 97 -24.21 10.77 7.05
C ASN A 97 -23.55 11.28 8.34
N SER A 98 -23.97 12.48 8.75
CA SER A 98 -23.53 13.21 9.96
C SER A 98 -23.79 12.51 11.30
N GLN A 99 -24.42 11.33 11.29
CA GLN A 99 -24.67 10.48 12.46
C GLN A 99 -23.76 9.25 12.52
N SER A 100 -22.79 9.10 11.62
CA SER A 100 -21.85 7.97 11.71
C SER A 100 -20.94 8.13 12.93
N ASP A 101 -20.99 7.13 13.83
CA ASP A 101 -20.05 7.00 14.94
C ASP A 101 -18.62 7.22 14.44
N LEU A 102 -17.90 8.12 15.10
CA LEU A 102 -16.52 8.45 14.74
C LEU A 102 -15.69 7.18 14.69
N THR A 103 -15.16 6.88 13.50
CA THR A 103 -14.34 5.69 13.30
C THR A 103 -12.88 6.05 13.49
N PHE A 104 -12.21 5.34 14.38
CA PHE A 104 -10.79 5.50 14.63
C PHE A 104 -10.05 4.19 14.37
N ILE A 105 -8.81 4.32 13.90
CA ILE A 105 -7.85 3.23 13.95
C ILE A 105 -6.73 3.60 14.90
N GLY A 106 -6.27 2.65 15.72
CA GLY A 106 -5.24 2.89 16.71
C GLY A 106 -4.57 1.63 17.22
N ASN A 107 -3.39 1.80 17.83
CA ASN A 107 -2.57 0.70 18.35
C ASN A 107 -2.59 0.59 19.88
N GLY A 108 -3.43 1.40 20.55
CA GLY A 108 -3.50 1.49 22.01
C GLY A 108 -2.62 2.58 22.63
N LEU A 109 -1.76 3.23 21.85
CA LEU A 109 -1.04 4.45 22.25
C LEU A 109 -1.57 5.67 21.49
N ILE A 110 -1.64 5.53 20.17
CA ILE A 110 -2.13 6.56 19.25
C ILE A 110 -3.29 6.01 18.43
N GLY A 111 -4.20 6.90 18.05
CA GLY A 111 -5.25 6.65 17.08
C GLY A 111 -5.50 7.86 16.19
N CYS A 112 -6.08 7.62 15.01
CA CYS A 112 -6.42 8.65 14.05
C CYS A 112 -7.72 8.29 13.30
N SER A 113 -8.33 9.30 12.68
CA SER A 113 -9.51 9.17 11.83
C SER A 113 -9.36 10.05 10.59
N PHE A 114 -9.96 9.64 9.47
CA PHE A 114 -10.12 10.53 8.31
C PHE A 114 -11.25 11.56 8.48
N GLN A 115 -12.08 11.43 9.52
CA GLN A 115 -13.20 12.34 9.79
C GLN A 115 -12.81 13.51 10.71
N GLU A 116 -11.75 13.35 11.52
CA GLU A 116 -11.27 14.38 12.44
C GLU A 116 -9.81 14.75 12.16
N ASP A 117 -9.55 16.06 12.16
CA ASP A 117 -8.20 16.62 12.05
C ASP A 117 -7.50 16.59 13.41
N GLY A 118 -7.06 15.40 13.83
CA GLY A 118 -6.35 15.23 15.10
C GLY A 118 -5.90 13.80 15.37
N ILE A 119 -5.04 13.66 16.37
CA ILE A 119 -4.66 12.36 16.93
C ILE A 119 -5.37 12.14 18.24
N VAL A 120 -5.93 10.96 18.41
CA VAL A 120 -6.42 10.51 19.70
C VAL A 120 -5.26 9.87 20.43
N ILE A 121 -4.99 10.35 21.64
CA ILE A 121 -4.00 9.76 22.51
C ILE A 121 -4.70 8.96 23.58
N PHE A 122 -4.26 7.72 23.71
CA PHE A 122 -4.63 6.89 24.84
C PHE A 122 -3.57 7.03 25.93
N ASN A 123 -4.01 7.35 27.14
CA ASN A 123 -3.14 7.44 28.30
C ASN A 123 -3.60 6.40 29.32
N ASN A 124 -2.71 5.46 29.67
CA ASN A 124 -3.02 4.35 30.56
C ASN A 124 -3.56 4.84 31.92
N GLY A 125 -4.87 4.74 32.12
CA GLY A 125 -5.55 5.12 33.36
C GLY A 125 -6.19 6.53 33.38
N PHE A 126 -6.10 7.29 32.28
CA PHE A 126 -6.75 8.60 32.14
C PHE A 126 -7.66 8.63 30.90
N LEU A 127 -8.62 9.56 30.87
CA LEU A 127 -9.50 9.75 29.71
C LEU A 127 -8.66 10.03 28.46
N SER A 128 -8.96 9.33 27.36
CA SER A 128 -8.34 9.59 26.06
C SER A 128 -8.56 11.04 25.67
N LYS A 129 -7.51 11.69 25.16
CA LYS A 129 -7.56 13.10 24.77
C LYS A 129 -7.23 13.21 23.29
N THR A 130 -8.09 13.89 22.54
CA THR A 130 -7.79 14.29 21.17
C THR A 130 -6.85 15.50 21.22
N LEU A 131 -5.73 15.40 20.52
CA LEU A 131 -4.86 16.53 20.25
C LEU A 131 -5.02 16.95 18.79
N ASN A 132 -5.12 18.25 18.58
CA ASN A 132 -5.22 18.86 17.26
C ASN A 132 -3.84 18.93 16.60
N ILE A 133 -3.18 17.78 16.46
CA ILE A 133 -1.94 17.62 15.71
C ILE A 133 -2.31 17.06 14.34
N PRO A 134 -2.16 17.83 13.26
CA PRO A 134 -2.54 17.39 11.94
C PRO A 134 -1.48 16.43 11.37
N VAL A 135 -1.64 15.13 11.64
CA VAL A 135 -0.66 14.12 11.22
C VAL A 135 -1.02 13.41 9.92
N LEU A 136 -2.28 13.51 9.50
CA LEU A 136 -2.77 12.88 8.28
C LEU A 136 -2.65 13.84 7.10
N LEU A 137 -2.14 13.31 6.01
CA LEU A 137 -2.07 14.00 4.73
C LEU A 137 -3.38 13.76 3.98
N THR A 138 -3.80 14.73 3.18
CA THR A 138 -4.91 14.59 2.23
C THR A 138 -4.44 14.97 0.83
N LEU A 139 -4.98 14.29 -0.18
CA LEU A 139 -4.72 14.64 -1.56
C LEU A 139 -5.90 15.43 -2.10
N ASP A 140 -5.57 16.49 -2.82
CA ASP A 140 -6.53 17.25 -3.61
C ASP A 140 -5.99 17.44 -5.04
N VAL A 141 -6.89 17.38 -6.02
CA VAL A 141 -6.57 17.64 -7.41
C VAL A 141 -7.38 18.88 -7.80
N HIS A 142 -6.69 20.01 -7.83
CA HIS A 142 -7.34 21.31 -7.97
C HIS A 142 -8.18 21.38 -9.26
N GLY A 143 -9.44 21.80 -9.13
CA GLY A 143 -10.38 21.94 -10.25
C GLY A 143 -11.16 20.67 -10.60
N TYR A 144 -10.93 19.54 -9.93
CA TYR A 144 -11.64 18.29 -10.20
C TYR A 144 -12.80 18.10 -9.21
N VAL A 145 -13.92 17.55 -9.68
CA VAL A 145 -14.98 17.04 -8.81
C VAL A 145 -14.49 15.77 -8.13
N ASN A 146 -14.60 15.72 -6.80
CA ASN A 146 -14.11 14.62 -5.98
C ASN A 146 -15.28 13.83 -5.38
N PHE A 147 -15.28 12.51 -5.56
CA PHE A 147 -16.10 11.59 -4.78
C PHE A 147 -15.20 10.69 -3.94
N LYS A 148 -15.55 10.52 -2.66
CA LYS A 148 -14.73 9.77 -1.69
C LYS A 148 -15.55 8.74 -0.92
N ALA A 149 -14.94 7.60 -0.64
CA ALA A 149 -15.44 6.58 0.28
C ALA A 149 -14.40 6.28 1.35
N LEU A 150 -14.87 6.08 2.57
CA LEU A 150 -14.04 5.70 3.71
C LEU A 150 -14.39 4.25 4.08
N LEU A 151 -13.38 3.44 4.37
CA LEU A 151 -13.55 2.04 4.73
C LEU A 151 -12.65 1.71 5.92
N LEU A 152 -13.22 1.14 6.97
CA LEU A 152 -12.49 0.62 8.10
C LEU A 152 -12.37 -0.91 7.98
N ASP A 153 -11.17 -1.42 7.77
CA ASP A 153 -10.86 -2.86 7.79
C ASP A 153 -10.44 -3.24 9.21
N ILE A 154 -11.41 -3.73 9.99
CA ILE A 154 -11.20 -4.08 11.41
C ILE A 154 -10.31 -5.31 11.53
N ARG A 155 -10.47 -6.26 10.61
CA ARG A 155 -9.69 -7.49 10.61
C ARG A 155 -8.19 -7.23 10.46
N ASN A 156 -7.81 -6.26 9.65
CA ASN A 156 -6.40 -5.92 9.46
C ASN A 156 -5.92 -4.75 10.29
N GLY A 157 -6.83 -3.99 10.91
CA GLY A 157 -6.46 -2.80 11.67
C GLY A 157 -6.05 -1.63 10.77
N ILE A 158 -6.72 -1.48 9.62
CA ILE A 158 -6.34 -0.51 8.59
C ILE A 158 -7.55 0.32 8.17
N MET A 159 -7.36 1.61 7.99
CA MET A 159 -8.38 2.48 7.42
C MET A 159 -7.99 2.89 5.99
N HIS A 160 -8.96 2.85 5.09
CA HIS A 160 -8.79 3.20 3.69
C HIS A 160 -9.67 4.40 3.34
N LYS A 161 -9.14 5.31 2.52
CA LYS A 161 -9.87 6.39 1.88
C LYS A 161 -9.64 6.29 0.38
N MET A 162 -10.70 6.01 -0.35
CA MET A 162 -10.69 5.96 -1.81
C MET A 162 -11.28 7.28 -2.30
N SER A 163 -10.57 7.95 -3.22
CA SER A 163 -11.07 9.19 -3.82
C SER A 163 -10.88 9.13 -5.33
N CYS A 164 -11.91 9.49 -6.09
CA CYS A 164 -11.84 9.65 -7.53
C CYS A 164 -12.11 11.11 -7.90
N PHE A 165 -11.26 11.63 -8.77
CA PHE A 165 -11.26 13.01 -9.23
C PHE A 165 -11.59 13.03 -10.72
N LYS A 166 -12.56 13.85 -11.14
CA LYS A 166 -12.90 14.06 -12.55
C LYS A 166 -12.95 15.55 -12.90
N HIS A 167 -12.27 15.91 -13.99
CA HIS A 167 -12.42 17.20 -14.65
C HIS A 167 -13.23 17.02 -15.94
N VAL A 168 -13.80 18.12 -16.44
CA VAL A 168 -14.77 18.09 -17.55
C VAL A 168 -14.14 17.43 -18.79
N ASN A 169 -14.80 16.39 -19.32
CA ASN A 169 -14.37 15.61 -20.49
C ASN A 169 -13.04 14.82 -20.33
N GLU A 170 -12.57 14.60 -19.10
CA GLU A 170 -11.35 13.84 -18.82
C GLU A 170 -11.63 12.48 -18.15
N LEU A 171 -10.62 11.61 -18.19
CA LEU A 171 -10.65 10.34 -17.46
C LEU A 171 -10.51 10.57 -15.94
N CYS A 172 -11.10 9.68 -15.14
CA CYS A 172 -11.06 9.80 -13.68
C CYS A 172 -9.67 9.45 -13.13
N VAL A 173 -9.03 10.40 -12.44
CA VAL A 173 -7.82 10.14 -11.66
C VAL A 173 -8.26 9.51 -10.34
N SER A 174 -7.69 8.36 -10.00
CA SER A 174 -8.09 7.64 -8.79
C SER A 174 -6.97 7.62 -7.77
N SER A 175 -7.34 7.74 -6.50
CA SER A 175 -6.42 7.69 -5.37
C SER A 175 -6.93 6.73 -4.31
N GLY A 176 -6.01 5.97 -3.74
CA GLY A 176 -6.23 5.15 -2.57
C GLY A 176 -5.27 5.58 -1.47
N THR A 177 -5.79 6.08 -0.37
CA THR A 177 -5.05 6.32 0.86
C THR A 177 -5.31 5.17 1.82
N MET A 178 -4.27 4.71 2.46
CA MET A 178 -4.32 3.72 3.52
C MET A 178 -3.60 4.29 4.74
N VAL A 179 -4.16 4.09 5.93
CA VAL A 179 -3.52 4.50 7.19
C VAL A 179 -3.68 3.41 8.25
N TYR A 180 -2.62 3.18 9.02
CA TYR A 180 -2.65 2.31 10.19
C TYR A 180 -1.65 2.78 11.24
N ALA A 181 -2.05 2.66 12.51
CA ALA A 181 -1.14 2.80 13.63
C ALA A 181 -0.42 1.46 13.83
N HIS A 182 0.91 1.44 13.71
CA HIS A 182 1.66 0.20 13.72
C HIS A 182 1.51 -0.52 15.07
N ARG A 183 1.23 -1.82 15.05
CA ARG A 183 0.89 -2.55 16.28
C ARG A 183 2.13 -2.88 17.10
N ARG A 184 3.21 -3.30 16.44
CA ARG A 184 4.51 -3.60 17.08
C ARG A 184 5.33 -2.36 17.46
N TYR A 185 5.47 -1.42 16.53
CA TYR A 185 6.15 -0.14 16.73
C TYR A 185 5.13 0.92 17.12
N SER A 186 4.81 0.98 18.41
CA SER A 186 3.66 1.75 18.90
C SER A 186 3.75 3.25 18.62
N SER A 187 4.96 3.77 18.38
CA SER A 187 5.15 5.18 18.06
C SER A 187 4.86 5.51 16.60
N LEU A 188 4.65 4.52 15.72
CA LEU A 188 4.56 4.76 14.27
C LEU A 188 3.13 4.79 13.76
N LEU A 189 2.82 5.84 13.00
CA LEU A 189 1.65 5.95 12.15
C LEU A 189 2.11 5.91 10.69
N ILE A 190 1.63 4.93 9.93
CA ILE A 190 2.00 4.77 8.52
C ILE A 190 0.81 5.15 7.67
N GLN A 191 1.05 6.04 6.71
CA GLN A 191 0.09 6.44 5.70
C GLN A 191 0.67 6.21 4.31
N THR A 192 -0.05 5.49 3.45
CA THR A 192 0.37 5.22 2.08
C THR A 192 -0.66 5.77 1.12
N PHE A 193 -0.19 6.46 0.09
CA PHE A 193 -1.01 6.97 -1.00
C PHE A 193 -0.63 6.26 -2.27
N ARG A 194 -1.63 5.82 -3.01
CA ARG A 194 -1.48 5.30 -4.35
C ARG A 194 -2.33 6.14 -5.27
N VAL A 195 -1.70 6.84 -6.21
CA VAL A 195 -2.40 7.64 -7.22
C VAL A 195 -2.21 6.99 -8.57
N TYR A 196 -3.30 6.79 -9.29
CA TYR A 196 -3.32 6.29 -10.65
C TYR A 196 -3.82 7.38 -11.59
N ASN A 197 -2.97 7.75 -12.55
CA ASN A 197 -3.27 8.69 -13.61
C ASN A 197 -3.50 7.92 -14.93
N PRO A 198 -4.75 7.75 -15.38
CA PRO A 198 -5.05 7.10 -16.66
C PRO A 198 -4.91 8.02 -17.88
N MET A 199 -4.61 9.31 -17.68
CA MET A 199 -4.58 10.28 -18.78
C MET A 199 -3.31 10.13 -19.63
N ASP A 200 -3.35 10.69 -20.84
CA ASP A 200 -2.23 10.73 -21.80
C ASP A 200 -1.20 11.82 -21.48
N TRP A 201 -1.39 12.58 -20.38
CA TRP A 201 -0.49 13.61 -19.90
C TRP A 201 -0.26 13.49 -18.39
N ASP A 202 0.83 14.12 -17.93
CA ASP A 202 1.20 14.13 -16.52
C ASP A 202 0.22 14.98 -15.70
N ASN A 203 -0.19 14.50 -14.54
CA ASN A 203 -1.06 15.23 -13.63
C ASN A 203 -0.31 15.67 -12.38
N THR A 204 -0.65 16.85 -11.86
CA THR A 204 -0.10 17.35 -10.61
C THR A 204 -1.14 17.24 -9.52
N VAL A 205 -0.84 16.47 -8.49
CA VAL A 205 -1.67 16.31 -7.29
C VAL A 205 -1.10 17.21 -6.19
N LYS A 206 -1.97 18.03 -5.60
CA LYS A 206 -1.60 18.84 -4.45
C LYS A 206 -1.72 17.99 -3.19
N ILE A 207 -0.68 18.01 -2.37
CA ILE A 207 -0.76 17.45 -1.03
C ILE A 207 -1.20 18.56 -0.08
N GLU A 208 -2.31 18.32 0.60
CA GLU A 208 -2.76 19.15 1.69
C GLU A 208 -2.32 18.51 3.01
N LYS A 209 -1.65 19.34 3.80
CA LYS A 209 -1.04 18.95 5.07
C LYS A 209 -1.23 20.07 6.06
N GLY A 210 -1.69 19.76 7.27
CA GLY A 210 -1.72 20.75 8.34
C GLY A 210 -0.31 21.12 8.77
N ASN A 211 -0.10 22.39 9.10
CA ASN A 211 1.22 22.89 9.49
C ASN A 211 1.45 22.64 10.98
N LEU A 212 2.49 21.87 11.34
CA LEU A 212 2.87 21.68 12.75
C LEU A 212 3.15 22.98 13.50
N LYS A 213 3.54 24.06 12.78
CA LYS A 213 3.71 25.39 13.39
C LYS A 213 2.41 25.98 13.93
N ASN A 214 1.26 25.51 13.45
CA ASN A 214 -0.05 25.95 13.91
C ASN A 214 -0.51 25.18 15.17
N TRP A 215 0.27 24.20 15.63
CA TRP A 215 -0.03 23.45 16.84
C TRP A 215 0.18 24.34 18.08
N THR A 216 -0.90 24.60 18.83
CA THR A 216 -0.94 25.54 19.95
C THR A 216 -0.02 25.18 21.12
N GLU A 217 0.23 23.89 21.34
CA GLU A 217 1.06 23.39 22.42
C GLU A 217 2.53 23.22 22.03
N LEU A 218 2.91 23.63 20.82
CA LEU A 218 4.28 23.53 20.30
C LEU A 218 5.26 24.35 21.14
N VAL A 219 6.35 23.71 21.57
CA VAL A 219 7.44 24.36 22.32
C VAL A 219 8.70 24.45 21.48
N SER A 220 9.06 23.40 20.76
CA SER A 220 10.24 23.38 19.91
C SER A 220 9.99 22.66 18.60
N LEU A 221 10.56 23.17 17.52
CA LEU A 221 10.51 22.58 16.19
C LEU A 221 11.92 22.59 15.59
N ARG A 222 12.42 21.43 15.17
CA ARG A 222 13.73 21.29 14.52
C ARG A 222 13.66 20.39 13.30
N LEU A 223 14.65 20.49 12.42
CA LEU A 223 14.78 19.60 11.26
C LEU A 223 15.83 18.53 11.55
N LEU A 224 15.53 17.31 11.13
CA LEU A 224 16.42 16.16 11.22
C LEU A 224 16.48 15.48 9.86
N LYS A 225 17.67 15.11 9.42
CA LYS A 225 17.86 14.34 8.19
C LYS A 225 18.10 12.88 8.52
N LEU A 226 17.36 12.00 7.88
CA LEU A 226 17.43 10.55 8.05
C LEU A 226 17.71 9.87 6.71
N GLN A 227 18.25 8.66 6.78
CA GLN A 227 18.50 7.84 5.60
C GLN A 227 17.37 6.82 5.44
N ARG A 228 16.73 6.84 4.27
CA ARG A 228 15.70 5.89 3.85
C ARG A 228 16.29 4.93 2.84
N LYS A 229 15.98 3.64 2.96
CA LYS A 229 16.36 2.66 1.94
C LYS A 229 15.55 2.95 0.66
N SER A 230 16.23 3.08 -0.46
CA SER A 230 15.54 3.27 -1.75
C SER A 230 14.67 2.04 -2.07
N GLU A 231 13.46 2.29 -2.55
CA GLU A 231 12.57 1.23 -3.04
C GLU A 231 13.11 0.58 -4.33
N ILE A 232 13.97 1.29 -5.08
CA ILE A 232 14.60 0.76 -6.29
C ILE A 232 15.84 -0.06 -5.88
N LYS A 233 15.81 -1.35 -6.21
CA LYS A 233 16.95 -2.27 -5.95
C LYS A 233 18.24 -1.67 -6.52
N ASN A 234 19.28 -1.59 -5.69
CA ASN A 234 20.63 -1.10 -6.01
C ASN A 234 20.82 0.43 -6.07
N HIS A 235 19.84 1.24 -5.68
CA HIS A 235 20.06 2.66 -5.48
C HIS A 235 20.64 2.97 -4.09
N ALA A 236 21.42 4.05 -4.01
CA ALA A 236 21.92 4.58 -2.76
C ALA A 236 20.75 4.94 -1.81
N PRO A 237 20.98 4.94 -0.49
CA PRO A 237 20.01 5.44 0.47
C PRO A 237 19.59 6.86 0.11
N GLU A 238 18.29 7.14 0.20
CA GLU A 238 17.72 8.45 -0.04
C GLU A 238 17.69 9.24 1.26
N GLU A 239 18.12 10.50 1.23
CA GLU A 239 18.04 11.38 2.39
C GLU A 239 16.63 11.98 2.51
N VAL A 240 15.98 11.76 3.66
CA VAL A 240 14.64 12.26 3.96
C VAL A 240 14.73 13.25 5.12
N THR A 241 14.09 14.40 4.96
CA THR A 241 14.03 15.40 6.02
C THR A 241 12.78 15.23 6.85
N TYR A 242 12.91 15.30 8.17
CA TYR A 242 11.86 15.24 9.16
C TYR A 242 11.81 16.53 9.97
N GLN A 243 10.60 16.98 10.28
CA GLN A 243 10.32 17.95 11.33
C GLN A 243 10.12 17.21 12.63
N VAL A 244 10.90 17.56 13.65
CA VAL A 244 10.77 17.06 15.01
C VAL A 244 10.15 18.17 15.85
N ALA A 245 8.88 17.99 16.18
CA ALA A 245 8.11 18.88 17.04
C ALA A 245 8.02 18.30 18.45
N CYS A 246 8.10 19.17 19.45
CA CYS A 246 7.84 18.83 20.83
C CYS A 246 6.84 19.83 21.39
N GLY A 247 5.82 19.32 22.07
CA GLY A 247 4.81 20.15 22.71
C GLY A 247 4.45 19.69 24.12
N ILE A 248 3.89 20.62 24.88
CA ILE A 248 3.48 20.42 26.28
C ILE A 248 1.97 20.55 26.37
N VAL A 249 1.30 19.42 26.63
CA VAL A 249 -0.14 19.39 26.82
C VAL A 249 -0.44 19.51 28.31
N ARG A 250 -1.08 20.61 28.71
CA ARG A 250 -1.54 20.79 30.08
C ARG A 250 -2.77 19.91 30.35
N LEU A 251 -2.75 19.23 31.49
CA LEU A 251 -3.90 18.48 31.98
C LEU A 251 -4.74 19.36 32.91
N PRO A 252 -6.07 19.24 32.88
CA PRO A 252 -6.92 19.93 33.84
C PRO A 252 -6.60 19.42 35.26
N SER A 253 -6.23 20.33 36.16
CA SER A 253 -6.03 19.99 37.57
C SER A 253 -7.39 19.80 38.24
N ILE A 254 -7.59 18.69 38.93
CA ILE A 254 -8.85 18.37 39.62
C ILE A 254 -8.93 19.06 41.00
N GLU A 255 -7.83 19.60 41.53
CA GLU A 255 -7.81 20.19 42.88
C GLU A 255 -7.08 21.55 42.95
N ASN A 256 -7.75 22.52 43.57
CA ASN A 256 -7.38 23.94 43.68
C ASN A 256 -6.23 24.25 44.67
N ILE A 257 -5.40 23.27 45.07
CA ILE A 257 -4.56 23.44 46.30
C ILE A 257 -3.05 23.31 46.09
N HIS A 258 -2.51 22.98 44.90
CA HIS A 258 -1.06 22.98 44.71
C HIS A 258 -0.59 23.71 43.44
N THR A 259 0.51 24.45 43.58
CA THR A 259 1.24 25.23 42.57
C THR A 259 1.84 24.41 41.42
N ASN A 260 1.58 23.10 41.38
CA ASN A 260 2.22 22.18 40.46
C ASN A 260 1.24 21.85 39.34
N THR A 261 1.58 22.24 38.12
CA THR A 261 0.78 21.90 36.94
C THR A 261 1.15 20.48 36.49
N GLN A 262 0.16 19.66 36.14
CA GLN A 262 0.43 18.39 35.49
C GLN A 262 0.47 18.57 33.97
N VAL A 263 1.52 18.06 33.34
CA VAL A 263 1.71 18.14 31.90
C VAL A 263 2.04 16.79 31.29
N LEU A 264 1.64 16.61 30.03
CA LEU A 264 2.13 15.55 29.17
C LEU A 264 3.07 16.14 28.14
N LEU A 265 4.17 15.42 27.90
CA LEU A 265 5.11 15.77 26.85
C LEU A 265 4.81 14.93 25.61
N VAL A 266 4.72 15.59 24.46
CA VAL A 266 4.40 14.94 23.19
C VAL A 266 5.49 15.28 22.19
N VAL A 267 6.06 14.27 21.57
CA VAL A 267 7.08 14.38 20.53
C VAL A 267 6.52 13.81 19.23
N VAL A 268 6.65 14.57 18.15
CA VAL A 268 6.16 14.22 16.82
C VAL A 268 7.30 14.35 15.81
N TYR A 269 7.54 13.28 15.06
CA TYR A 269 8.44 13.21 13.92
C TYR A 269 7.58 13.13 12.67
N GLU A 270 7.67 14.14 11.83
CA GLU A 270 6.83 14.26 10.66
C GLU A 270 7.68 14.47 9.40
N PRO A 271 7.45 13.71 8.33
CA PRO A 271 8.23 13.87 7.10
C PRO A 271 7.94 15.22 6.43
N VAL A 272 8.99 15.89 5.95
CA VAL A 272 8.91 17.09 5.11
C VAL A 272 8.75 16.65 3.67
N PHE A 273 7.78 17.25 2.97
CA PHE A 273 7.35 16.81 1.66
C PHE A 273 7.05 18.02 0.75
N PRO A 274 7.24 17.95 -0.59
CA PRO A 274 6.85 19.02 -1.51
C PRO A 274 5.33 19.23 -1.56
N ASP A 275 4.87 20.45 -1.80
CA ASP A 275 3.42 20.70 -1.82
C ASP A 275 2.68 20.00 -2.98
N ASN A 276 3.42 19.60 -4.01
CA ASN A 276 2.89 19.04 -5.24
C ASN A 276 3.62 17.76 -5.66
N LEU A 277 2.87 16.83 -6.24
CA LEU A 277 3.33 15.57 -6.80
C LEU A 277 2.96 15.44 -8.26
N THR A 278 3.94 15.15 -9.11
CA THR A 278 3.68 14.85 -10.52
C THR A 278 3.52 13.35 -10.71
N VAL A 279 2.36 12.93 -11.22
CA VAL A 279 2.03 11.54 -11.55
C VAL A 279 2.03 11.41 -13.08
N PRO A 280 3.00 10.68 -13.67
CA PRO A 280 3.13 10.53 -15.10
C PRO A 280 1.90 9.91 -15.75
N SER A 281 1.69 10.25 -17.02
CA SER A 281 0.68 9.64 -17.88
C SER A 281 0.68 8.11 -17.80
N GLY A 282 -0.51 7.51 -17.76
CA GLY A 282 -0.73 6.06 -17.78
C GLY A 282 -0.12 5.29 -16.60
N SER A 283 0.34 5.97 -15.55
CA SER A 283 1.14 5.37 -14.50
C SER A 283 0.44 5.39 -13.13
N THR A 284 0.89 4.49 -12.26
CA THR A 284 0.56 4.53 -10.83
C THR A 284 1.81 4.92 -10.05
N GLN A 285 1.70 5.92 -9.19
CA GLN A 285 2.73 6.22 -8.18
C GLN A 285 2.24 5.89 -6.78
N SER A 286 3.16 5.44 -5.93
CA SER A 286 2.91 5.12 -4.53
C SER A 286 3.86 5.91 -3.65
N TYR A 287 3.35 6.49 -2.57
CA TYR A 287 4.12 7.27 -1.62
C TYR A 287 3.79 6.82 -0.20
N THR A 288 4.81 6.55 0.59
CA THR A 288 4.67 6.12 1.99
C THR A 288 5.20 7.18 2.92
N PHE A 289 4.39 7.52 3.91
CA PHE A 289 4.66 8.50 4.94
C PHE A 289 4.64 7.79 6.29
N ILE A 290 5.70 7.99 7.07
CA ILE A 290 5.83 7.40 8.40
C ILE A 290 5.95 8.56 9.38
N THR A 291 4.92 8.75 10.18
CA THR A 291 4.90 9.75 11.25
C THR A 291 5.19 9.05 12.57
N GLY A 292 6.16 9.55 13.30
CA GLY A 292 6.51 9.05 14.64
C GLY A 292 5.87 9.92 15.72
N ILE A 293 5.22 9.33 16.70
CA ILE A 293 4.53 10.04 17.78
C ILE A 293 4.80 9.31 19.07
N GLN A 294 5.29 10.01 20.09
CA GLN A 294 5.44 9.45 21.42
C GLN A 294 5.05 10.44 22.49
N ILE A 295 4.42 9.93 23.54
CA ILE A 295 3.93 10.70 24.67
C ILE A 295 4.54 10.17 25.96
N SER A 296 4.73 11.07 26.93
CA SER A 296 5.12 10.70 28.29
C SER A 296 4.11 9.70 28.86
N SER A 297 4.61 8.60 29.41
CA SER A 297 3.77 7.51 29.93
C SER A 297 2.92 7.90 31.14
N GLN A 298 3.32 8.97 31.85
CA GLN A 298 2.62 9.49 33.02
C GLN A 298 2.64 11.01 32.99
N PRO A 299 1.62 11.67 33.57
CA PRO A 299 1.66 13.11 33.82
C PRO A 299 2.87 13.51 34.65
N ILE A 300 3.56 14.57 34.23
CA ILE A 300 4.72 15.12 34.92
C ILE A 300 4.26 16.34 35.70
N SER A 301 4.46 16.34 37.01
CA SER A 301 4.27 17.52 37.85
C SER A 301 5.41 18.51 37.60
N VAL A 302 5.06 19.71 37.16
CA VAL A 302 6.03 20.76 36.82
C VAL A 302 5.69 22.06 37.55
N THR A 303 6.75 22.76 37.93
CA THR A 303 6.69 24.15 38.40
C THR A 303 6.92 25.11 37.23
N GLU A 304 6.60 26.40 37.42
CA GLU A 304 6.87 27.42 36.41
C GLU A 304 8.38 27.51 36.08
N HIS A 305 9.23 27.29 37.08
CA HIS A 305 10.68 27.25 36.90
C HIS A 305 11.12 26.10 35.97
N ASP A 306 10.50 24.93 36.07
CA ASP A 306 10.81 23.79 35.19
C ASP A 306 10.42 24.08 33.73
N LEU A 307 9.33 24.82 33.50
CA LEU A 307 8.91 25.24 32.17
C LEU A 307 9.90 26.24 31.55
N VAL A 308 10.48 27.12 32.36
CA VAL A 308 11.53 28.05 31.92
C VAL A 308 12.82 27.29 31.60
N GLN A 309 13.25 26.37 32.48
CA GLN A 309 14.45 25.55 32.25
C GLN A 309 14.33 24.65 31.01
N PHE A 310 13.13 24.16 30.72
CA PHE A 310 12.89 23.33 29.54
C PHE A 310 13.23 24.06 28.23
N LYS A 311 12.97 25.37 28.14
CA LYS A 311 13.37 26.18 26.97
C LYS A 311 14.88 26.28 26.79
N SER A 312 15.64 26.08 27.87
CA SER A 312 17.10 26.03 27.86
C SER A 312 17.63 24.60 27.72
N ASP A 313 16.78 23.62 27.36
CA ASP A 313 17.12 22.21 27.23
C ASP A 313 17.68 21.56 28.52
N LEU A 314 17.27 22.08 29.68
CA LEU A 314 17.68 21.59 30.99
C LEU A 314 16.49 21.06 31.81
N GLY A 315 16.80 20.29 32.84
CA GLY A 315 15.83 19.81 33.81
C GLY A 315 15.10 18.52 33.42
N PRO A 316 14.08 18.13 34.21
CA PRO A 316 13.40 16.84 34.08
C PRO A 316 12.64 16.71 32.76
N LEU A 317 12.03 17.81 32.26
CA LEU A 317 11.31 17.81 30.99
C LEU A 317 12.25 17.61 29.79
N ALA A 318 13.45 18.18 29.81
CA ALA A 318 14.42 17.99 28.74
C ALA A 318 14.92 16.54 28.68
N LYS A 319 15.17 15.94 29.84
CA LYS A 319 15.52 14.51 29.95
C LYS A 319 14.42 13.62 29.40
N GLU A 320 13.15 13.92 29.72
CA GLU A 320 12.02 13.17 29.18
C GLU A 320 11.90 13.36 27.68
N ARG A 321 12.03 14.59 27.16
CA ARG A 321 12.04 14.87 25.71
C ARG A 321 13.05 13.98 25.00
N SER A 322 14.30 13.96 25.47
CA SER A 322 15.36 13.14 24.88
C SER A 322 15.05 11.64 24.93
N ARG A 323 14.37 11.17 25.99
CA ARG A 323 13.91 9.78 26.08
C ARG A 323 12.84 9.46 25.04
N LEU A 324 11.82 10.31 24.91
CA LEU A 324 10.74 10.13 23.92
C LEU A 324 11.27 10.21 22.49
N GLU A 325 12.11 11.21 22.20
CA GLU A 325 12.80 11.35 20.91
C GLU A 325 13.64 10.11 20.58
N GLY A 326 14.38 9.56 21.54
CA GLY A 326 15.18 8.35 21.35
C GLY A 326 14.34 7.12 20.99
N LEU A 327 13.15 6.97 21.60
CA LEU A 327 12.22 5.89 21.27
C LEU A 327 11.70 6.03 19.84
N VAL A 328 11.14 7.20 19.49
CA VAL A 328 10.62 7.45 18.13
C VAL A 328 11.72 7.29 17.10
N PHE A 329 12.89 7.85 17.33
CA PHE A 329 14.02 7.79 16.42
C PHE A 329 14.45 6.34 16.14
N THR A 330 14.46 5.48 17.16
CA THR A 330 14.83 4.07 17.01
C THR A 330 13.82 3.33 16.14
N GLU A 331 12.52 3.47 16.43
CA GLU A 331 11.45 2.83 15.65
C GLU A 331 11.40 3.36 14.22
N LEU A 332 11.50 4.68 14.04
CA LEU A 332 11.46 5.34 12.74
C LEU A 332 12.67 4.92 11.87
N THR A 333 13.87 4.90 12.43
CA THR A 333 15.07 4.48 11.71
C THR A 333 15.00 3.01 11.31
N PHE A 334 14.39 2.17 12.14
CA PHE A 334 14.09 0.79 11.77
C PHE A 334 13.12 0.76 10.59
N ALA A 335 11.96 1.42 10.71
CA ALA A 335 10.92 1.39 9.69
C ALA A 335 11.39 1.90 8.32
N LEU A 336 12.22 2.95 8.29
CA LEU A 336 12.80 3.50 7.06
C LEU A 336 13.76 2.55 6.31
N ARG A 337 14.14 1.42 6.91
CA ARG A 337 14.99 0.39 6.27
C ARG A 337 14.18 -0.71 5.58
N TYR A 338 12.87 -0.78 5.82
CA TYR A 338 12.01 -1.83 5.29
C TYR A 338 11.01 -1.24 4.27
N PRO A 339 10.65 -2.01 3.24
CA PRO A 339 9.57 -1.59 2.35
C PRO A 339 8.23 -1.58 3.10
N GLU A 340 7.34 -0.68 2.69
CA GLU A 340 6.03 -0.52 3.31
C GLU A 340 5.22 -1.83 3.38
N SER A 341 5.33 -2.68 2.35
CA SER A 341 4.63 -3.96 2.30
C SER A 341 5.06 -4.93 3.40
N GLU A 342 6.34 -4.89 3.81
CA GLU A 342 6.86 -5.69 4.92
C GLU A 342 6.38 -5.12 6.26
N LEU A 343 6.42 -3.79 6.43
CA LEU A 343 5.88 -3.12 7.63
C LEU A 343 4.38 -3.41 7.82
N ARG A 344 3.60 -3.32 6.74
CA ARG A 344 2.16 -3.62 6.79
C ARG A 344 1.93 -5.08 7.17
N LYS A 345 2.71 -6.01 6.63
CA LYS A 345 2.61 -7.42 7.00
C LYS A 345 2.92 -7.62 8.48
N GLU A 346 4.01 -7.04 9.00
CA GLU A 346 4.33 -7.12 10.43
C GLU A 346 3.24 -6.53 11.32
N HIS A 347 2.64 -5.41 10.91
CA HIS A 347 1.47 -4.84 11.59
C HIS A 347 0.31 -5.83 11.62
N MET A 348 -0.09 -6.38 10.46
CA MET A 348 -1.21 -7.31 10.35
C MET A 348 -0.99 -8.60 11.15
N ASP A 349 0.23 -9.14 11.12
CA ASP A 349 0.58 -10.34 11.90
C ASP A 349 0.46 -10.04 13.41
N ALA A 350 0.97 -8.90 13.87
CA ALA A 350 0.86 -8.46 15.26
C ALA A 350 -0.58 -8.11 15.68
N TRP A 351 -1.38 -7.58 14.76
CA TRP A 351 -2.80 -7.27 14.98
C TRP A 351 -3.61 -8.54 15.22
N ASN A 352 -3.40 -9.55 14.38
CA ASN A 352 -4.13 -10.81 14.44
C ASN A 352 -3.68 -11.74 15.59
N LEU A 353 -2.45 -11.60 16.08
CA LEU A 353 -1.97 -12.35 17.25
C LEU A 353 -2.76 -12.02 18.52
N VAL A 354 -3.22 -10.76 18.66
CA VAL A 354 -3.96 -10.32 19.86
C VAL A 354 -5.44 -10.68 19.78
N SER A 355 -6.04 -10.66 18.57
CA SER A 355 -7.44 -11.06 18.39
C SER A 355 -7.68 -12.56 18.63
N GLY A 356 -6.65 -13.39 18.45
CA GLY A 356 -6.70 -14.83 18.76
C GLY A 356 -6.83 -15.18 20.25
N PHE A 357 -6.61 -14.24 21.17
CA PHE A 357 -6.77 -14.47 22.62
C PHE A 357 -8.22 -14.33 23.11
N PHE A 358 -9.13 -13.83 22.27
CA PHE A 358 -10.53 -13.61 22.61
C PHE A 358 -11.51 -14.58 21.91
N ASN A 359 -10.99 -15.59 21.21
CA ASN A 359 -11.78 -16.66 20.58
C ASN A 359 -11.70 -17.97 21.36
#